data_AF-A0A483INP4-F1
#
_entry.id   AF-A0A483INP4-F1
#
_cell.length_a   1.000
_cell.length_b   1.000
_cell.length_c   1.000
_cell.angle_alpha   90.00
_cell.angle_beta   90.00
_cell.angle_gamma   90.00
#
_symmetry.space_group_name_H-M   'P 1'
#
loop_
_entity.id
_entity.type
_entity.pdbx_description
1 polymer ?
#
loop_
_entity_poly.entity_id
_entity_poly.type
_entity_poly.pdbx_seq_one_letter_code
_entity_poly.pdbx_strand_id
1 'polypeptide(L)'
;MSDNLVVGHEELITLINIPLSILDPNHSAISPEIRKKILRERYKNQLIADGLETGHLKEIRGNIYFVSKLSLESFAGFVFEAYLVSLFNRNKNIGRAALTWCSCRQRQVMTNIYEKYKAIGTGFITTKALYPHLYAPQSRSDIIFIRNNLISGQPEPATENPTTNIAGIQVKAIRSNFKSEIIDPIVSGKYSHVITLLNDQYGTPSRTTCLRELDILANNGSIDPSMREFVSERIKGPEFLGISQRDVEDYYDYIRDFYSGSPISSDENINDAMDAEIKRYKYKNGLLVPENFD
;
A
#
# COMPACT_ATOMS: atom_id res chain seq x y z
N MET A 1 43.49 19.39 49.05
CA MET A 1 42.96 18.06 48.69
C MET A 1 41.66 18.32 47.94
N SER A 2 41.73 18.30 46.62
CA SER A 2 40.64 18.57 45.70
C SER A 2 40.02 17.23 45.30
N ASP A 3 38.86 16.92 45.85
CA ASP A 3 38.07 15.76 45.42
C ASP A 3 37.51 16.03 44.03
N ASN A 4 38.13 15.41 43.03
CA ASN A 4 37.60 15.33 41.68
C ASN A 4 36.43 14.35 41.70
N LEU A 5 35.21 14.88 41.64
CA LEU A 5 34.02 14.14 41.26
C LEU A 5 34.19 13.65 39.82
N VAL A 6 34.66 12.40 39.68
CA VAL A 6 34.56 11.64 38.43
C VAL A 6 33.11 11.17 38.33
N VAL A 7 32.25 11.98 37.71
CA VAL A 7 30.92 11.55 37.31
C VAL A 7 31.10 10.55 36.16
N GLY A 8 30.77 9.29 36.42
CA GLY A 8 30.88 8.21 35.44
C GLY A 8 29.95 8.47 34.25
N HIS A 9 30.48 8.30 33.04
CA HIS A 9 29.72 8.38 31.78
C HIS A 9 28.51 7.44 31.71
N GLU A 10 28.41 6.44 32.60
CA GLU A 10 27.31 5.48 32.66
C GLU A 10 26.03 6.05 33.31
N GLU A 11 26.12 7.09 34.15
CA GLU A 11 24.96 7.67 34.83
C GLU A 11 24.13 8.64 33.97
N LEU A 12 24.68 9.10 32.83
CA LEU A 12 23.96 9.99 31.91
C LEU A 12 23.04 9.24 30.93
N ILE A 13 23.20 7.93 30.77
CA ILE A 13 22.42 7.11 29.81
C ILE A 13 21.03 6.75 30.38
N THR A 14 20.78 6.97 31.67
CA THR A 14 19.52 6.61 32.34
C THR A 14 18.49 7.74 32.48
N LEU A 15 18.72 8.93 31.89
CA LEU A 15 17.89 10.11 32.18
C LEU A 15 16.91 10.54 31.08
N ILE A 16 16.87 9.89 29.92
CA ILE A 16 15.81 10.14 28.93
C ILE A 16 15.40 8.82 28.24
N ASN A 17 14.29 8.24 28.67
CA ASN A 17 13.59 7.19 27.92
C ASN A 17 12.94 7.83 26.68
N ILE A 18 13.75 8.15 25.67
CA ILE A 18 13.25 8.62 24.38
C ILE A 18 12.69 7.39 23.64
N PRO A 19 11.39 7.38 23.27
CA PRO A 19 10.85 6.34 22.40
C PRO A 19 11.71 6.23 21.13
N LEU A 20 12.19 5.03 20.80
CA LEU A 20 13.07 4.84 19.64
C LEU A 20 12.35 5.27 18.37
N SER A 21 11.01 5.21 18.36
CA SER A 21 10.19 5.67 17.25
C SER A 21 10.44 7.13 16.84
N ILE A 22 10.98 7.99 17.72
CA ILE A 22 11.22 9.41 17.43
C ILE A 22 12.54 9.61 16.64
N LEU A 23 13.50 8.70 16.77
CA LEU A 23 14.81 8.81 16.11
C LEU A 23 14.67 8.64 14.60
N ASP A 24 15.37 9.44 13.79
CA ASP A 24 15.40 9.26 12.33
C ASP A 24 16.17 7.97 11.98
N PRO A 25 15.51 6.88 11.53
CA PRO A 25 16.15 5.60 11.24
C PRO A 25 17.20 5.67 10.13
N ASN A 26 17.20 6.75 9.34
CA ASN A 26 18.08 6.94 8.19
C ASN A 26 19.26 7.88 8.50
N HIS A 27 19.42 8.30 9.76
CA HIS A 27 20.57 9.11 10.17
C HIS A 27 21.87 8.30 10.11
N SER A 28 22.96 8.90 9.63
CA SER A 28 24.25 8.23 9.37
C SER A 28 24.88 7.55 10.59
N ALA A 29 24.57 8.07 11.79
CA ALA A 29 25.04 7.50 13.06
C ALA A 29 24.23 6.28 13.56
N ILE A 30 23.12 5.93 12.91
CA ILE A 30 22.29 4.79 13.33
C ILE A 30 22.80 3.50 12.70
N SER A 31 23.11 2.51 13.54
CA SER A 31 23.50 1.18 13.07
C SER A 31 22.31 0.42 12.46
N PRO A 32 22.55 -0.56 11.57
CA PRO A 32 21.49 -1.40 11.01
C PRO A 32 20.60 -2.08 12.07
N GLU A 33 21.18 -2.51 13.20
CA GLU A 33 20.46 -3.16 14.28
C GLU A 33 19.54 -2.19 15.03
N ILE A 34 20.00 -0.97 15.27
CA ILE A 34 19.19 0.08 15.89
C ILE A 34 18.08 0.51 14.93
N ARG A 35 18.39 0.66 13.64
CA ARG A 35 17.39 0.93 12.60
C ARG A 35 16.26 -0.09 12.63
N LYS A 36 16.57 -1.39 12.67
CA LYS A 36 15.58 -2.47 12.79
C LYS A 36 14.68 -2.32 14.02
N LYS A 37 15.24 -1.94 15.17
CA LYS A 37 14.46 -1.68 16.40
C LYS A 37 13.53 -0.49 16.25
N ILE A 38 14.01 0.63 15.68
CA ILE A 38 13.21 1.82 15.41
C ILE A 38 12.03 1.49 14.50
N LEU A 39 12.30 0.81 13.37
CA LEU A 39 11.26 0.42 12.42
C LEU A 39 10.23 -0.52 13.05
N ARG A 40 10.67 -1.49 13.87
CA ARG A 40 9.78 -2.37 14.61
C ARG A 40 8.86 -1.60 15.56
N GLU A 41 9.39 -0.64 16.31
CA GLU A 41 8.59 0.17 17.22
C GLU A 41 7.55 1.02 16.47
N ARG A 42 7.92 1.56 15.29
CA ARG A 42 7.02 2.35 14.45
C ARG A 42 5.91 1.53 13.79
N TYR A 43 6.26 0.37 13.24
CA TYR A 43 5.42 -0.29 12.23
C TYR A 43 4.87 -1.65 12.63
N LYS A 44 5.29 -2.25 13.77
CA LYS A 44 4.81 -3.59 14.18
C LYS A 44 3.29 -3.69 14.22
N ASN A 45 2.64 -2.77 14.93
CA ASN A 45 1.19 -2.83 15.11
C ASN A 45 0.45 -2.54 13.79
N GLN A 46 0.99 -1.65 12.96
CA GLN A 46 0.46 -1.34 11.64
C GLN A 46 0.54 -2.58 10.72
N LEU A 47 1.69 -3.25 10.64
CA LEU A 47 1.86 -4.48 9.87
C LEU A 47 0.92 -5.60 10.32
N ILE A 48 0.75 -5.79 11.63
CA ILE A 48 -0.18 -6.80 12.16
C ILE A 48 -1.61 -6.47 11.72
N ALA A 49 -2.06 -5.23 11.90
CA ALA A 49 -3.40 -4.81 11.51
C ALA A 49 -3.62 -4.99 9.99
N ASP A 50 -2.69 -4.52 9.16
CA ASP A 50 -2.79 -4.56 7.70
C ASP A 50 -2.73 -6.00 7.16
N GLY A 51 -1.87 -6.84 7.73
CA GLY A 51 -1.76 -8.24 7.36
C GLY A 51 -2.96 -9.08 7.81
N LEU A 52 -3.58 -8.76 8.96
CA LEU A 52 -4.83 -9.39 9.40
C LEU A 52 -6.00 -8.97 8.50
N GLU A 53 -6.10 -7.69 8.13
CA GLU A 53 -7.16 -7.14 7.28
C GLU A 53 -7.20 -7.77 5.89
N THR A 54 -5.99 -8.02 5.35
CA THR A 54 -5.81 -8.68 4.05
C THR A 54 -5.84 -10.20 4.12
N GLY A 55 -5.83 -10.78 5.32
CA GLY A 55 -5.90 -12.22 5.55
C GLY A 55 -4.58 -12.99 5.40
N HIS A 56 -3.46 -12.28 5.25
CA HIS A 56 -2.13 -12.89 5.08
C HIS A 56 -1.40 -13.13 6.40
N LEU A 57 -1.84 -12.49 7.48
CA LEU A 57 -1.41 -12.78 8.84
C LEU A 57 -2.55 -13.43 9.63
N LYS A 58 -2.20 -14.28 10.58
CA LYS A 58 -3.15 -14.87 11.54
C LYS A 58 -2.56 -14.87 12.94
N GLU A 59 -3.38 -14.51 13.92
CA GLU A 59 -3.03 -14.65 15.33
C GLU A 59 -3.40 -16.06 15.82
N ILE A 60 -2.43 -16.76 16.39
CA ILE A 60 -2.61 -18.08 17.00
C ILE A 60 -1.87 -18.09 18.33
N ARG A 61 -2.64 -18.29 19.42
CA ARG A 61 -2.11 -18.36 20.79
C ARG A 61 -1.21 -17.16 21.15
N GLY A 62 -1.59 -15.97 20.70
CA GLY A 62 -0.85 -14.71 20.94
C GLY A 62 0.35 -14.47 20.01
N ASN A 63 0.65 -15.38 19.08
CA ASN A 63 1.71 -15.23 18.10
C ASN A 63 1.13 -14.92 16.72
N ILE A 64 1.83 -14.08 15.96
CA ILE A 64 1.44 -13.69 14.60
C ILE A 64 2.23 -14.54 13.61
N TYR A 65 1.50 -15.22 12.72
CA TYR A 65 2.06 -16.06 11.67
C TYR A 65 1.70 -15.51 10.30
N PHE A 66 2.67 -15.51 9.39
CA PHE A 66 2.40 -15.39 7.96
C PHE A 66 1.87 -16.72 7.43
N VAL A 67 0.69 -16.69 6.81
CA VAL A 67 -0.08 -17.89 6.45
C VAL A 67 -0.33 -17.99 4.95
N SER A 68 0.63 -17.52 4.15
CA SER A 68 0.53 -17.51 2.68
C SER A 68 1.84 -17.95 2.02
N LYS A 69 1.76 -18.37 0.76
CA LYS A 69 2.92 -18.71 -0.10
C LYS A 69 3.29 -17.60 -1.09
N LEU A 70 2.66 -16.43 -0.95
CA LEU A 70 2.94 -15.25 -1.77
C LEU A 70 4.39 -14.79 -1.65
N SER A 71 4.92 -14.21 -2.73
CA SER A 71 6.22 -13.55 -2.68
C SER A 71 6.20 -12.32 -1.77
N LEU A 72 7.37 -11.84 -1.36
CA LEU A 72 7.52 -10.60 -0.60
C LEU A 72 6.81 -9.42 -1.28
N GLU A 73 6.97 -9.29 -2.60
CA GLU A 73 6.40 -8.18 -3.37
C GLU A 73 4.88 -8.23 -3.35
N SER A 74 4.30 -9.42 -3.48
CA SER A 74 2.85 -9.61 -3.44
C SER A 74 2.30 -9.33 -2.04
N PHE A 75 2.95 -9.86 -1.00
CA PHE A 75 2.58 -9.59 0.39
C PHE A 75 2.68 -8.09 0.73
N ALA A 76 3.76 -7.43 0.31
CA ALA A 76 3.94 -5.99 0.50
C ALA A 76 2.85 -5.20 -0.22
N GLY A 77 2.45 -5.61 -1.43
CA GLY A 77 1.32 -5.03 -2.16
C GLY A 77 0.04 -5.02 -1.32
N PHE A 78 -0.36 -6.18 -0.79
CA PHE A 78 -1.57 -6.28 0.05
C PHE A 78 -1.46 -5.46 1.34
N VAL A 79 -0.32 -5.50 2.02
CA VAL A 79 -0.09 -4.67 3.22
C VAL A 79 -0.24 -3.19 2.89
N PHE A 80 0.30 -2.76 1.75
CA PHE A 80 0.21 -1.37 1.33
C PHE A 80 -1.20 -0.94 0.92
N GLU A 81 -2.02 -1.83 0.38
CA GLU A 81 -3.45 -1.56 0.17
C GLU A 81 -4.13 -1.21 1.49
N ALA A 82 -3.96 -2.05 2.51
CA ALA A 82 -4.54 -1.83 3.84
C ALA A 82 -4.01 -0.55 4.51
N TYR A 83 -2.70 -0.31 4.40
CA TYR A 83 -2.07 0.92 4.85
C TYR A 83 -2.71 2.16 4.22
N LEU A 84 -2.89 2.17 2.90
CA LEU A 84 -3.49 3.31 2.19
C LEU A 84 -4.97 3.49 2.55
N VAL A 85 -5.75 2.43 2.67
CA VAL A 85 -7.15 2.50 3.11
C VAL A 85 -7.25 3.11 4.50
N SER A 86 -6.42 2.65 5.45
CA SER A 86 -6.32 3.23 6.79
C SER A 86 -5.92 4.70 6.74
N LEU A 87 -4.92 5.03 5.93
CA LEU A 87 -4.40 6.39 5.79
C LEU A 87 -5.44 7.35 5.19
N PHE A 88 -6.15 6.94 4.15
CA PHE A 88 -7.20 7.75 3.53
C PHE A 88 -8.31 8.02 4.54
N ASN A 89 -8.75 7.02 5.30
CA ASN A 89 -9.81 7.21 6.29
C ASN A 89 -9.39 8.03 7.51
N ARG A 90 -8.13 7.94 7.97
CA ARG A 90 -7.63 8.66 9.16
C ARG A 90 -7.15 10.08 8.87
N ASN A 91 -6.64 10.35 7.66
CA ASN A 91 -6.12 11.65 7.27
C ASN A 91 -6.98 12.25 6.14
N LYS A 92 -7.88 13.16 6.53
CA LYS A 92 -8.83 13.80 5.61
C LYS A 92 -8.14 14.50 4.44
N ASN A 93 -6.96 15.08 4.62
CA ASN A 93 -6.29 15.81 3.53
C ASN A 93 -5.79 14.82 2.45
N ILE A 94 -5.15 13.73 2.88
CA ILE A 94 -4.66 12.68 1.99
C ILE A 94 -5.84 11.97 1.32
N GLY A 95 -6.86 11.59 2.09
CA GLY A 95 -8.06 10.95 1.58
C GLY A 95 -8.85 11.82 0.58
N ARG A 96 -8.96 13.14 0.84
CA ARG A 96 -9.56 14.10 -0.10
C ARG A 96 -8.76 14.22 -1.39
N ALA A 97 -7.43 14.28 -1.30
CA ALA A 97 -6.56 14.32 -2.47
C ALA A 97 -6.74 13.05 -3.32
N ALA A 98 -6.74 11.87 -2.68
CA ALA A 98 -6.94 10.59 -3.32
C ALA A 98 -8.30 10.50 -4.03
N LEU A 99 -9.40 10.83 -3.34
CA LEU A 99 -10.75 10.83 -3.93
C LEU A 99 -10.87 11.84 -5.09
N THR A 100 -10.31 13.03 -4.93
CA THR A 100 -10.33 14.06 -6.00
C THR A 100 -9.65 13.53 -7.25
N TRP A 101 -8.48 12.93 -7.07
CA TRP A 101 -7.66 12.41 -8.16
C TRP A 101 -8.35 11.25 -8.86
N CYS A 102 -8.75 10.19 -8.15
CA CYS A 102 -9.32 9.00 -8.78
C CYS A 102 -10.73 9.23 -9.36
N SER A 103 -11.44 10.29 -8.95
CA SER A 103 -12.73 10.67 -9.53
C SER A 103 -12.63 11.72 -10.65
N CYS A 104 -11.42 12.01 -11.14
CA CYS A 104 -11.14 12.96 -12.23
C CYS A 104 -11.75 14.36 -12.00
N ARG A 105 -11.75 14.84 -10.75
CA ARG A 105 -12.30 16.17 -10.42
C ARG A 105 -11.23 17.24 -10.57
N GLN A 106 -11.57 18.30 -11.32
CA GLN A 106 -10.68 19.46 -11.49
C GLN A 106 -10.44 20.25 -10.19
N ARG A 107 -11.43 20.26 -9.29
CA ARG A 107 -11.33 20.93 -7.99
C ARG A 107 -11.31 19.89 -6.87
N GLN A 108 -10.51 20.18 -5.84
CA GLN A 108 -10.46 19.33 -4.66
C GLN A 108 -11.86 19.17 -4.05
N VAL A 109 -12.23 17.92 -3.76
CA VAL A 109 -13.49 17.59 -3.09
C VAL A 109 -13.57 18.35 -1.78
N MET A 110 -14.68 19.07 -1.56
CA MET A 110 -14.92 19.79 -0.31
C MET A 110 -14.97 18.83 0.88
N THR A 111 -14.50 19.27 2.04
CA THR A 111 -14.42 18.43 3.26
C THR A 111 -15.77 17.80 3.62
N ASN A 112 -16.85 18.57 3.61
CA ASN A 112 -18.21 18.11 3.90
C ASN A 112 -18.75 17.06 2.91
N ILE A 113 -18.24 17.04 1.67
CA ILE A 113 -18.57 16.01 0.69
C ILE A 113 -17.76 14.76 0.99
N TYR A 114 -16.46 14.92 1.22
CA TYR A 114 -15.55 13.82 1.53
C TYR A 114 -15.94 13.06 2.79
N GLU A 115 -16.44 13.75 3.83
CA GLU A 115 -16.90 13.12 5.07
C GLU A 115 -18.06 12.13 4.89
N LYS A 116 -18.73 12.15 3.73
CA LYS A 116 -19.74 11.15 3.38
C LYS A 116 -19.15 9.88 2.78
N TYR A 117 -17.87 9.91 2.42
CA TYR A 117 -17.16 8.80 1.81
C TYR A 117 -16.28 8.07 2.82
N LYS A 118 -16.15 6.76 2.62
CA LYS A 118 -15.21 5.88 3.30
C LYS A 118 -14.40 5.13 2.25
N ALA A 119 -13.08 5.10 2.40
CA ALA A 119 -12.23 4.24 1.60
C ALA A 119 -12.36 2.78 2.07
N ILE A 120 -12.45 1.84 1.15
CA ILE A 120 -12.44 0.40 1.43
C ILE A 120 -11.50 -0.31 0.47
N GLY A 121 -10.88 -1.40 0.91
CA GLY A 121 -10.15 -2.31 0.05
C GLY A 121 -11.08 -3.35 -0.56
N THR A 122 -11.04 -3.55 -1.87
CA THR A 122 -11.96 -4.45 -2.58
C THR A 122 -11.68 -5.93 -2.28
N GLY A 123 -10.45 -6.27 -1.92
CA GLY A 123 -10.03 -7.62 -1.51
C GLY A 123 -10.07 -7.90 0.00
N PHE A 124 -10.54 -6.97 0.83
CA PHE A 124 -10.40 -7.09 2.28
C PHE A 124 -11.42 -8.04 2.93
N ILE A 125 -11.02 -8.65 4.05
CA ILE A 125 -11.91 -9.48 4.87
C ILE A 125 -13.09 -8.65 5.38
N THR A 126 -12.87 -7.42 5.83
CA THR A 126 -13.97 -6.57 6.33
C THR A 126 -14.91 -6.17 5.20
N THR A 127 -14.42 -5.91 4.00
CA THR A 127 -15.25 -5.65 2.83
C THR A 127 -16.11 -6.85 2.49
N LYS A 128 -15.56 -8.07 2.53
CA LYS A 128 -16.33 -9.30 2.34
C LYS A 128 -17.48 -9.43 3.34
N ALA A 129 -17.24 -9.08 4.61
CA ALA A 129 -18.21 -9.20 5.68
C ALA A 129 -19.28 -8.10 5.66
N LEU A 130 -18.89 -6.85 5.41
CA LEU A 130 -19.76 -5.67 5.54
C LEU A 130 -20.40 -5.24 4.22
N TYR A 131 -19.69 -5.44 3.10
CA TYR A 131 -20.08 -5.00 1.77
C TYR A 131 -19.86 -6.12 0.74
N PRO A 132 -20.53 -7.28 0.89
CA PRO A 132 -20.26 -8.46 0.05
C PRO A 132 -20.45 -8.20 -1.45
N HIS A 133 -21.34 -7.28 -1.82
CA HIS A 133 -21.56 -6.87 -3.23
C HIS A 133 -20.44 -6.00 -3.80
N LEU A 134 -19.56 -5.46 -2.96
CA LEU A 134 -18.37 -4.68 -3.34
C LEU A 134 -17.07 -5.46 -3.13
N TYR A 135 -17.14 -6.68 -2.60
CA TYR A 135 -15.99 -7.56 -2.46
C TYR A 135 -15.57 -8.11 -3.81
N ALA A 136 -14.43 -7.63 -4.30
CA ALA A 136 -13.91 -7.93 -5.62
C ALA A 136 -12.36 -7.98 -5.55
N PRO A 137 -11.77 -9.05 -5.01
CA PRO A 137 -10.31 -9.19 -4.86
C PRO A 137 -9.54 -9.22 -6.19
N GLN A 138 -10.25 -9.34 -7.32
CA GLN A 138 -9.68 -9.27 -8.69
C GLN A 138 -10.15 -8.03 -9.45
N SER A 139 -10.65 -7.04 -8.70
CA SER A 139 -11.08 -5.78 -9.28
C SER A 139 -9.94 -5.10 -10.02
N ARG A 140 -10.31 -4.20 -10.92
CA ARG A 140 -9.42 -3.24 -11.59
C ARG A 140 -8.90 -2.15 -10.63
N SER A 141 -9.32 -2.20 -9.37
CA SER A 141 -9.01 -1.25 -8.34
C SER A 141 -8.99 -1.97 -7.00
N ASP A 142 -7.88 -1.84 -6.30
CA ASP A 142 -7.70 -2.39 -4.96
C ASP A 142 -8.44 -1.53 -3.93
N ILE A 143 -8.54 -0.22 -4.18
CA ILE A 143 -9.19 0.74 -3.28
C ILE A 143 -10.31 1.47 -4.01
N ILE A 144 -11.48 1.56 -3.38
CA ILE A 144 -12.60 2.39 -3.83
C ILE A 144 -13.12 3.24 -2.66
N PHE A 145 -13.80 4.34 -3.00
CA PHE A 145 -14.49 5.18 -2.02
C PHE A 145 -15.99 4.92 -2.11
N ILE A 146 -16.63 4.65 -0.97
CA ILE A 146 -18.05 4.35 -0.90
C ILE A 146 -18.77 5.38 -0.04
N ARG A 147 -20.04 5.66 -0.35
CA ARG A 147 -20.96 6.46 0.47
C ARG A 147 -22.32 5.78 0.51
N ASN A 148 -23.18 6.14 1.46
CA ASN A 148 -24.57 5.69 1.40
C ASN A 148 -25.33 6.47 0.33
N ASN A 149 -26.00 5.75 -0.57
CA ASN A 149 -26.95 6.33 -1.50
C ASN A 149 -28.13 6.93 -0.72
N LEU A 150 -28.49 8.18 -1.03
CA LEU A 150 -29.52 8.93 -0.29
C LEU A 150 -30.94 8.36 -0.47
N ILE A 151 -31.18 7.60 -1.54
CA ILE A 151 -32.49 7.05 -1.91
C ILE A 151 -32.60 5.60 -1.42
N SER A 152 -31.66 4.73 -1.80
CA SER A 152 -31.72 3.30 -1.46
C SER A 152 -31.16 2.98 -0.06
N GLY A 153 -30.41 3.90 0.55
CA GLY A 153 -29.68 3.68 1.80
C GLY A 153 -28.51 2.70 1.67
N GLN A 154 -28.30 2.12 0.48
CA GLN A 154 -27.24 1.14 0.24
C GLN A 154 -25.91 1.84 -0.05
N PRO A 155 -24.77 1.26 0.36
CA PRO A 155 -23.46 1.73 -0.04
C PRO A 155 -23.30 1.73 -1.57
N GLU A 156 -22.83 2.84 -2.12
CA GLU A 156 -22.50 2.99 -3.53
C GLU A 156 -21.07 3.51 -3.70
N PRO A 157 -20.34 3.07 -4.74
CA PRO A 157 -19.01 3.60 -5.04
C PRO A 157 -19.07 5.03 -5.60
N ALA A 158 -18.01 5.79 -5.38
CA ALA A 158 -17.73 7.02 -6.10
C ALA A 158 -17.55 6.72 -7.59
N THR A 159 -17.90 7.67 -8.46
CA THR A 159 -17.71 7.56 -9.90
C THR A 159 -16.72 8.59 -10.44
N GLU A 160 -16.10 8.27 -11.57
CA GLU A 160 -15.22 9.17 -12.32
C GLU A 160 -16.07 10.22 -13.04
N ASN A 161 -15.86 11.51 -12.77
CA ASN A 161 -16.61 12.58 -13.41
C ASN A 161 -16.12 12.78 -14.86
N PRO A 162 -17.02 12.88 -15.87
CA PRO A 162 -18.48 12.91 -15.83
C PRO A 162 -19.17 11.56 -16.14
N THR A 163 -18.47 10.45 -15.97
CA THR A 163 -18.95 9.10 -16.29
C THR A 163 -19.67 8.41 -15.12
N THR A 164 -20.19 7.21 -15.38
CA THR A 164 -20.72 6.28 -14.38
C THR A 164 -19.72 5.20 -13.98
N ASN A 165 -18.48 5.27 -14.46
CA ASN A 165 -17.44 4.30 -14.11
C ASN A 165 -17.06 4.45 -12.64
N ILE A 166 -16.83 3.34 -11.96
CA ILE A 166 -16.36 3.33 -10.57
C ILE A 166 -14.98 4.01 -10.51
N ALA A 167 -14.86 5.03 -9.65
CA ALA A 167 -13.60 5.65 -9.32
C ALA A 167 -12.85 4.77 -8.31
N GLY A 168 -11.64 4.34 -8.70
CA GLY A 168 -10.82 3.47 -7.88
C GLY A 168 -9.34 3.70 -8.10
N ILE A 169 -8.53 3.11 -7.22
CA ILE A 169 -7.07 3.19 -7.24
C ILE A 169 -6.54 1.77 -7.22
N GLN A 170 -5.67 1.46 -8.18
CA GLN A 170 -4.80 0.29 -8.14
C GLN A 170 -3.50 0.66 -7.42
N VAL A 171 -3.08 -0.16 -6.49
CA VAL A 171 -1.84 -0.01 -5.72
C VAL A 171 -0.75 -0.86 -6.35
N LYS A 172 0.44 -0.26 -6.53
CA LYS A 172 1.62 -0.94 -7.07
C LYS A 172 2.84 -0.71 -6.19
N ALA A 173 3.25 -1.78 -5.50
CA ALA A 173 4.45 -1.85 -4.69
C ALA A 173 5.55 -2.67 -5.41
N ILE A 174 5.87 -2.28 -6.64
CA ILE A 174 6.87 -2.93 -7.49
C ILE A 174 8.08 -2.00 -7.67
N ARG A 175 9.23 -2.60 -8.01
CA ARG A 175 10.49 -1.86 -8.23
C ARG A 175 11.04 -1.95 -9.66
N SER A 176 10.35 -2.68 -10.53
CA SER A 176 10.72 -2.92 -11.92
C SER A 176 9.48 -3.26 -12.76
N ASN A 177 9.66 -3.50 -14.06
CA ASN A 177 8.60 -3.89 -15.01
C ASN A 177 7.44 -2.89 -15.09
N PHE A 178 7.74 -1.59 -14.94
CA PHE A 178 6.74 -0.53 -14.88
C PHE A 178 5.87 -0.47 -16.14
N LYS A 179 6.46 -0.67 -17.33
CA LYS A 179 5.71 -0.72 -18.58
C LYS A 179 4.59 -1.76 -18.55
N SER A 180 4.91 -3.03 -18.30
CA SER A 180 3.94 -4.13 -18.37
C SER A 180 2.97 -4.16 -17.19
N GLU A 181 3.41 -3.70 -16.01
CA GLU A 181 2.63 -3.77 -14.78
C GLU A 181 1.80 -2.52 -14.48
N ILE A 182 2.12 -1.39 -15.10
CA ILE A 182 1.49 -0.09 -14.84
C ILE A 182 1.02 0.58 -16.13
N ILE A 183 1.93 0.87 -17.06
CA ILE A 183 1.63 1.68 -18.24
C ILE A 183 0.66 0.94 -19.17
N ASP A 184 1.02 -0.25 -19.63
CA ASP A 184 0.20 -1.04 -20.57
C ASP A 184 -1.21 -1.34 -19.99
N PRO A 185 -1.36 -1.67 -18.69
CA PRO A 185 -2.67 -1.78 -18.05
C PRO A 185 -3.51 -0.50 -18.05
N ILE A 186 -2.92 0.69 -17.93
CA ILE A 186 -3.69 1.94 -18.04
C ILE A 186 -4.08 2.19 -19.51
N VAL A 187 -3.15 2.00 -20.44
CA VAL A 187 -3.40 2.16 -21.88
C VAL A 187 -4.51 1.23 -22.38
N SER A 188 -4.56 -0.01 -21.88
CA SER A 188 -5.61 -0.99 -22.20
C SER A 188 -6.93 -0.78 -21.44
N GLY A 189 -7.00 0.21 -20.54
CA GLY A 189 -8.19 0.47 -19.70
C GLY A 189 -8.42 -0.58 -18.61
N LYS A 190 -7.42 -1.42 -18.32
CA LYS A 190 -7.46 -2.36 -17.18
C LYS A 190 -7.41 -1.61 -15.86
N TYR A 191 -6.58 -0.58 -15.72
CA TYR A 191 -6.56 0.28 -14.53
C TYR A 191 -6.97 1.70 -14.91
N SER A 192 -7.78 2.34 -14.06
CA SER A 192 -8.12 3.74 -14.28
C SER A 192 -7.10 4.68 -13.65
N HIS A 193 -6.65 4.38 -12.42
CA HIS A 193 -5.61 5.13 -11.71
C HIS A 193 -4.68 4.18 -10.99
N VAL A 194 -3.38 4.47 -10.99
CA VAL A 194 -2.35 3.68 -10.31
C VAL A 194 -1.56 4.57 -9.37
N ILE A 195 -1.48 4.17 -8.10
CA ILE A 195 -0.52 4.73 -7.15
C ILE A 195 0.70 3.81 -7.06
N THR A 196 1.87 4.35 -7.37
CA THR A 196 3.15 3.68 -7.16
C THR A 196 3.68 4.04 -5.80
N LEU A 197 4.25 3.07 -5.09
CA LEU A 197 4.65 3.27 -3.70
C LEU A 197 6.17 3.23 -3.49
N LEU A 198 6.87 2.39 -4.24
CA LEU A 198 8.30 2.17 -4.00
C LEU A 198 9.18 2.98 -4.96
N ASN A 199 10.45 3.07 -4.63
CA ASN A 199 11.53 3.44 -5.52
C ASN A 199 11.95 2.24 -6.38
N ASP A 200 12.47 2.51 -7.57
CA ASP A 200 13.14 1.51 -8.38
C ASP A 200 14.48 1.06 -7.74
N GLN A 201 15.14 0.12 -8.40
CA GLN A 201 16.43 -0.43 -7.97
C GLN A 201 17.56 0.61 -7.83
N TYR A 202 17.40 1.80 -8.40
CA TYR A 202 18.37 2.90 -8.32
C TYR A 202 17.98 3.97 -7.30
N GLY A 203 16.89 3.79 -6.57
CA GLY A 203 16.37 4.76 -5.61
C GLY A 203 15.54 5.87 -6.24
N THR A 204 15.15 5.74 -7.51
CA THR A 204 14.29 6.72 -8.18
C THR A 204 12.82 6.37 -7.90
N PRO A 205 11.95 7.33 -7.51
CA PRO A 205 10.53 7.06 -7.31
C PRO A 205 9.90 6.38 -8.54
N SER A 206 9.17 5.28 -8.35
CA SER A 206 8.62 4.48 -9.46
C SER A 206 7.77 5.32 -10.41
N ARG A 207 7.05 6.33 -9.90
CA ARG A 207 6.33 7.29 -10.75
C ARG A 207 7.26 7.98 -11.75
N THR A 208 8.41 8.48 -11.29
CA THR A 208 9.39 9.17 -12.15
C THR A 208 9.90 8.23 -13.23
N THR A 209 10.17 6.98 -12.89
CA THR A 209 10.58 5.97 -13.87
C THR A 209 9.46 5.67 -14.88
N CYS A 210 8.20 5.56 -14.44
CA CYS A 210 7.05 5.43 -15.35
C CYS A 210 6.94 6.63 -16.32
N LEU A 211 7.14 7.86 -15.85
CA LEU A 211 7.06 9.04 -16.72
C LEU A 211 8.19 9.06 -17.76
N ARG A 212 9.41 8.64 -17.37
CA ARG A 212 10.51 8.50 -18.33
C ARG A 212 10.22 7.44 -19.38
N GLU A 213 9.62 6.32 -19.01
CA GLU A 213 9.18 5.30 -19.96
C GLU A 213 8.10 5.84 -20.91
N LEU A 214 7.13 6.60 -20.41
CA LEU A 214 6.14 7.28 -21.24
C LEU A 214 6.76 8.24 -22.24
N ASP A 215 7.77 9.01 -21.84
CA ASP A 215 8.47 9.93 -22.73
C ASP A 215 9.21 9.18 -23.84
N ILE A 216 9.82 8.03 -23.53
CA ILE A 216 10.45 7.17 -24.53
C ILE A 216 9.41 6.63 -25.52
N LEU A 217 8.27 6.16 -25.04
CA LEU A 217 7.17 5.65 -25.88
C LEU A 217 6.53 6.73 -26.75
N ALA A 218 6.46 7.98 -26.27
CA ALA A 218 5.98 9.09 -27.07
C ALA A 218 7.00 9.48 -28.16
N ASN A 219 8.28 9.58 -27.79
CA ASN A 219 9.36 9.98 -28.70
C ASN A 219 9.59 8.96 -29.83
N ASN A 220 9.35 7.68 -29.59
CA ASN A 220 9.47 6.63 -30.61
C ASN A 220 8.17 6.36 -31.39
N GLY A 221 7.09 7.11 -31.11
CA GLY A 221 5.81 6.98 -31.81
C GLY A 221 4.94 5.79 -31.39
N SER A 222 5.27 5.08 -30.31
CA SER A 222 4.45 3.97 -29.80
C SER A 222 3.13 4.45 -29.19
N ILE A 223 3.11 5.67 -28.66
CA ILE A 223 1.91 6.36 -28.17
C ILE A 223 1.89 7.80 -28.68
N ASP A 224 0.70 8.34 -28.89
CA ASP A 224 0.54 9.76 -29.23
C ASP A 224 0.68 10.67 -27.98
N PRO A 225 0.90 11.99 -28.18
CA PRO A 225 1.05 12.93 -27.07
C PRO A 225 -0.17 13.01 -26.12
N SER A 226 -1.38 12.81 -26.63
CA SER A 226 -2.61 12.85 -25.82
C SER A 226 -2.73 11.62 -24.91
N MET A 227 -2.33 10.45 -25.42
CA MET A 227 -2.22 9.22 -24.63
C MET A 227 -1.14 9.37 -23.55
N ARG A 228 0.01 9.95 -23.88
CA ARG A 228 1.07 10.24 -22.89
C ARG A 228 0.57 11.13 -21.75
N GLU A 229 -0.14 12.22 -22.08
CA GLU A 229 -0.75 13.09 -21.07
C GLU A 229 -1.78 12.33 -20.23
N PHE A 230 -2.72 11.64 -20.88
CA PHE A 230 -3.76 10.83 -20.25
C PHE A 230 -3.22 9.82 -19.22
N VAL A 231 -2.16 9.08 -19.58
CA VAL A 231 -1.54 8.10 -18.67
C VAL A 231 -0.77 8.79 -17.55
N SER A 232 -0.06 9.90 -17.85
CA SER A 232 0.73 10.63 -16.85
C SER A 232 -0.11 11.20 -15.70
N GLU A 233 -1.35 11.58 -15.97
CA GLU A 233 -2.31 12.07 -14.97
C GLU A 233 -2.83 10.95 -14.06
N ARG A 234 -2.84 9.72 -14.58
CA ARG A 234 -3.34 8.50 -13.92
C ARG A 234 -2.29 7.75 -13.12
N ILE A 235 -1.02 8.17 -13.16
CA ILE A 235 0.06 7.59 -12.34
C ILE A 235 0.53 8.61 -11.31
N LYS A 236 0.32 8.31 -10.03
CA LYS A 236 0.80 9.13 -8.91
C LYS A 236 1.72 8.33 -7.99
N GLY A 237 2.58 9.06 -7.29
CA GLY A 237 3.43 8.53 -6.22
C GLY A 237 2.91 9.02 -4.88
N PRO A 238 3.51 8.58 -3.76
CA PRO A 238 3.04 8.88 -2.42
C PRO A 238 3.00 10.39 -2.15
N GLU A 239 4.03 11.11 -2.56
CA GLU A 239 4.19 12.55 -2.29
C GLU A 239 3.07 13.40 -2.90
N PHE A 240 2.48 12.96 -4.02
CA PHE A 240 1.36 13.67 -4.65
C PHE A 240 0.12 13.71 -3.76
N LEU A 241 -0.04 12.71 -2.88
CA LEU A 241 -1.13 12.66 -1.92
C LEU A 241 -0.73 13.23 -0.55
N GLY A 242 0.49 13.72 -0.39
CA GLY A 242 1.03 14.18 0.89
C GLY A 242 1.56 13.04 1.78
N ILE A 243 1.97 11.92 1.17
CA ILE A 243 2.60 10.78 1.86
C ILE A 243 4.11 10.84 1.63
N SER A 244 4.90 10.75 2.70
CA SER A 244 6.36 10.73 2.62
C SER A 244 6.86 9.47 1.90
N GLN A 245 7.60 9.64 0.79
CA GLN A 245 8.26 8.52 0.10
C GLN A 245 9.20 7.77 1.04
N ARG A 246 9.87 8.49 1.94
CA ARG A 246 10.77 7.90 2.95
C ARG A 246 10.03 6.99 3.92
N ASP A 247 8.86 7.42 4.39
CA ASP A 247 8.07 6.64 5.36
C ASP A 247 7.56 5.34 4.70
N VAL A 248 7.20 5.42 3.41
CA VAL A 248 6.80 4.26 2.61
C VAL A 248 7.96 3.27 2.44
N GLU A 249 9.18 3.75 2.12
CA GLU A 249 10.37 2.90 2.03
C GLU A 249 10.76 2.28 3.37
N ASP A 250 10.73 3.07 4.46
CA ASP A 250 10.99 2.58 5.81
C ASP A 250 9.97 1.50 6.22
N TYR A 251 8.72 1.66 5.82
CA TYR A 251 7.70 0.65 6.07
C TYR A 251 7.93 -0.61 5.23
N TYR A 252 8.28 -0.47 3.94
CA TYR A 252 8.66 -1.61 3.10
C TYR A 252 9.85 -2.39 3.65
N ASP A 253 10.88 -1.70 4.13
CA ASP A 253 12.03 -2.33 4.76
C ASP A 253 11.63 -3.13 5.99
N TYR A 254 10.68 -2.62 6.79
CA TYR A 254 10.14 -3.36 7.92
C TYR A 254 9.33 -4.59 7.47
N ILE A 255 8.51 -4.48 6.42
CA ILE A 255 7.78 -5.61 5.83
C ILE A 255 8.77 -6.69 5.38
N ARG A 256 9.85 -6.32 4.70
CA ARG A 256 10.91 -7.24 4.28
C ARG A 256 11.56 -7.93 5.46
N ASP A 257 11.96 -7.18 6.49
CA ASP A 257 12.60 -7.74 7.69
C ASP A 257 11.66 -8.71 8.42
N PHE A 258 10.37 -8.38 8.52
CA PHE A 258 9.36 -9.27 9.06
C PHE A 258 9.21 -10.53 8.21
N TYR A 259 9.06 -10.39 6.88
CA TYR A 259 8.86 -11.50 5.96
C TYR A 259 10.04 -12.49 5.99
N SER A 260 11.28 -11.98 6.00
CA SER A 260 12.48 -12.82 6.07
C SER A 260 12.69 -13.48 7.44
N GLY A 261 12.17 -12.88 8.51
CA GLY A 261 12.27 -13.40 9.88
C GLY A 261 11.04 -14.16 10.38
N SER A 262 9.94 -14.18 9.60
CA SER A 262 8.69 -14.79 10.03
C SER A 262 8.81 -16.30 10.00
N PRO A 263 8.51 -17.01 11.11
CA PRO A 263 8.43 -18.46 11.08
C PRO A 263 7.27 -18.86 10.16
N ILE A 264 7.57 -19.60 9.10
CA ILE A 264 6.56 -20.35 8.35
C ILE A 264 6.03 -21.41 9.32
N SER A 265 4.75 -21.34 9.65
CA SER A 265 4.18 -22.23 10.66
C SER A 265 4.22 -23.69 10.20
N SER A 266 4.56 -24.60 11.11
CA SER A 266 4.46 -26.05 10.92
C SER A 266 3.09 -26.63 11.33
N ASP A 267 2.12 -25.79 11.70
CA ASP A 267 0.77 -26.21 12.08
C ASP A 267 0.00 -26.75 10.86
N GLU A 268 -0.49 -27.99 10.93
CA GLU A 268 -1.28 -28.65 9.87
C GLU A 268 -2.49 -27.79 9.43
N ASN A 269 -3.16 -27.08 10.35
CA ASN A 269 -4.29 -26.23 9.99
C ASN A 269 -3.87 -24.97 9.21
N ILE A 270 -2.63 -24.50 9.41
CA ILE A 270 -2.07 -23.40 8.62
C ILE A 270 -1.62 -23.92 7.27
N ASN A 271 -0.97 -25.09 7.22
CA ASN A 271 -0.59 -25.72 5.96
C ASN A 271 -1.81 -25.99 5.08
N ASP A 272 -2.92 -26.47 5.66
CA ASP A 272 -4.18 -26.65 4.95
C ASP A 272 -4.78 -25.32 4.46
N ALA A 273 -4.66 -24.25 5.26
CA ALA A 273 -5.10 -22.90 4.86
C ALA A 273 -4.25 -22.33 3.72
N MET A 274 -2.93 -22.51 3.79
CA MET A 274 -1.96 -22.14 2.76
C MET A 274 -2.18 -22.95 1.47
N ASP A 275 -2.49 -24.23 1.58
CA ASP A 275 -2.77 -25.10 0.43
C ASP A 275 -4.15 -24.82 -0.19
N ALA A 276 -5.13 -24.44 0.63
CA ALA A 276 -6.41 -23.92 0.14
C ALA A 276 -6.26 -22.56 -0.57
N GLU A 277 -5.29 -21.74 -0.18
CA GLU A 277 -4.92 -20.52 -0.91
C GLU A 277 -4.29 -20.85 -2.28
N ILE A 278 -3.36 -21.81 -2.37
CA ILE A 278 -2.78 -22.24 -3.66
C ILE A 278 -3.83 -22.76 -4.64
N LYS A 279 -4.74 -23.62 -4.16
CA LYS A 279 -5.86 -24.14 -4.99
C LYS A 279 -6.82 -23.02 -5.43
N ARG A 280 -6.69 -21.83 -4.85
CA ARG A 280 -7.48 -20.67 -5.21
C ARG A 280 -6.70 -19.66 -6.04
N TYR A 281 -5.42 -19.87 -6.38
CA TYR A 281 -4.60 -18.94 -7.19
C TYR A 281 -3.53 -19.66 -8.04
N LYS A 282 -3.55 -19.43 -9.36
CA LYS A 282 -2.54 -19.81 -10.36
C LYS A 282 -1.78 -18.58 -10.85
N TYR A 283 -0.54 -18.77 -11.30
CA TYR A 283 0.21 -17.70 -11.98
C TYR A 283 -0.25 -17.54 -13.43
N LYS A 284 -0.64 -16.33 -13.84
CA LYS A 284 -0.93 -15.98 -15.25
C LYS A 284 -0.48 -14.54 -15.52
N ASN A 285 0.35 -14.35 -16.55
CA ASN A 285 0.87 -13.03 -16.97
C ASN A 285 1.50 -12.21 -15.82
N GLY A 286 2.31 -12.85 -14.96
CA GLY A 286 3.01 -12.16 -13.87
C GLY A 286 2.16 -11.88 -12.62
N LEU A 287 0.87 -12.22 -12.62
CA LEU A 287 -0.05 -12.03 -11.51
C LEU A 287 -0.55 -13.38 -10.97
N LEU A 288 -0.79 -13.46 -9.66
CA LEU A 288 -1.62 -14.52 -9.08
C LEU A 288 -3.09 -14.27 -9.45
N VAL A 289 -3.72 -15.24 -10.10
CA VAL A 289 -5.12 -15.24 -10.53
C VAL A 289 -5.84 -16.49 -10.05
N PRO A 290 -7.07 -16.39 -9.53
CA PRO A 290 -7.81 -17.56 -9.09
C PRO A 290 -8.12 -18.65 -10.11
N GLU A 291 -8.09 -19.90 -9.65
CA GLU A 291 -8.20 -21.11 -10.50
C GLU A 291 -9.60 -21.27 -11.15
N ASN A 292 -10.62 -20.55 -10.67
CA ASN A 292 -12.02 -20.68 -11.12
C ASN A 292 -12.49 -19.53 -12.05
N PHE A 293 -11.66 -19.08 -12.97
CA PHE A 293 -12.09 -18.23 -14.09
C PHE A 293 -11.69 -18.92 -15.41
N ASP A 294 -12.58 -19.81 -15.86
CA ASP A 294 -12.77 -20.09 -17.30
C ASP A 294 -13.80 -19.10 -17.86
#